data_AF-A0A1I8CG52-F1
#
_entry.id   AF-A0A1I8CG52-F1
#
_cell.length_a   1.000
_cell.length_b   1.000
_cell.length_c   1.000
_cell.angle_alpha   90.00
_cell.angle_beta   90.00
_cell.angle_gamma   90.00
#
_symmetry.space_group_name_H-M   'P 1'
#
loop_
_entity.id
_entity.type
_entity.pdbx_description
1 polymer ?
#
loop_
_entity_poly.entity_id
_entity_poly.type
_entity_poly.pdbx_seq_one_letter_code
_entity_poly.pdbx_strand_id
1 'polypeptide(L)'
;MSQLATSLYIYYIICILIDIISTIFYVLLLIFLTSKLISTSDKTISKEFFVLFVISGVFDLIFLIEEYINFRIPQFAWFPDFYMNSYRYSIYVGPCFTYSIASLILIGLNSVNVSINRLTAILYPIKYSLIWSGLNLKLLIAWPILVTIIFFFSFIQAVGDYGIDDGDGRMYQIYTDEWVNQIIWYLLIGSHAITVLLVGTINYYVVSQMRKISSTGKVLTNITKTDIVFVKYTQVYFVIVLFTLGLECAQIISSNLGLIGVYNNCMTVYVGLETVLVFFSPFTLVILSREIRRRFLVWLGLNKLSDKFGDSNTVVQAQRQASNVHGRTIPTKVI
;
A
#
# COMPACT_ATOMS: atom_id res chain seq x y z
N MET A 1 -11.48 -35.24 -1.63
CA MET A 1 -11.10 -33.89 -2.06
C MET A 1 -10.39 -34.02 -3.41
N SER A 2 -10.78 -33.27 -4.44
CA SER A 2 -10.12 -33.35 -5.76
C SER A 2 -8.67 -32.82 -5.69
N GLN A 3 -7.80 -33.22 -6.63
CA GLN A 3 -6.43 -32.67 -6.71
C GLN A 3 -6.43 -31.14 -6.82
N LEU A 4 -7.40 -30.58 -7.55
CA LEU A 4 -7.58 -29.13 -7.69
C LEU A 4 -7.90 -28.46 -6.34
N ALA A 5 -8.83 -29.01 -5.56
CA ALA A 5 -9.18 -28.49 -4.24
C ALA A 5 -7.98 -28.53 -3.28
N THR A 6 -7.16 -29.57 -3.37
CA THR A 6 -5.93 -29.68 -2.56
C THR A 6 -4.91 -28.59 -2.92
N SER A 7 -4.69 -28.35 -4.22
CA SER A 7 -3.78 -27.29 -4.69
C SER A 7 -4.24 -25.90 -4.27
N LEU A 8 -5.55 -25.62 -4.34
CA LEU A 8 -6.14 -24.35 -3.90
C LEU A 8 -5.95 -24.14 -2.40
N TYR A 9 -6.18 -25.18 -1.60
CA TYR A 9 -5.98 -25.12 -0.16
C TYR A 9 -4.52 -24.81 0.22
N ILE A 10 -3.56 -25.47 -0.46
CA ILE A 10 -2.13 -25.19 -0.27
C ILE A 10 -1.81 -23.74 -0.65
N TYR A 11 -2.33 -23.24 -1.77
CA TYR A 11 -2.15 -21.85 -2.19
C TYR A 11 -2.64 -20.86 -1.12
N TYR A 12 -3.84 -21.07 -0.57
CA TYR A 12 -4.38 -20.19 0.47
C TYR A 12 -3.58 -20.23 1.77
N ILE A 13 -3.09 -21.40 2.20
CA ILE A 13 -2.17 -21.48 3.34
C ILE A 13 -0.90 -20.65 3.09
N ILE A 14 -0.33 -20.74 1.89
CA ILE A 14 0.87 -19.96 1.54
C ILE A 14 0.56 -18.47 1.61
N CYS A 15 -0.57 -18.01 1.05
CA CYS A 15 -1.01 -16.62 1.16
C CYS A 15 -1.12 -16.16 2.62
N ILE A 16 -1.77 -16.95 3.48
CA ILE A 16 -1.91 -16.64 4.91
C ILE A 16 -0.55 -16.50 5.60
N LEU A 17 0.38 -17.43 5.34
CA LEU A 17 1.71 -17.36 5.94
C LEU A 17 2.48 -16.12 5.47
N ILE A 18 2.39 -15.78 4.19
CA ILE A 18 2.98 -14.55 3.64
C ILE A 18 2.37 -13.33 4.31
N ASP A 19 1.05 -13.27 4.46
CA ASP A 19 0.35 -12.13 5.05
C ASP A 19 0.70 -11.95 6.52
N ILE A 20 0.73 -13.02 7.32
CA ILE A 20 1.10 -12.95 8.73
C ILE A 20 2.52 -12.38 8.89
N ILE A 21 3.49 -12.92 8.14
CA ILE A 21 4.89 -12.45 8.19
C ILE A 21 4.97 -10.98 7.74
N SER A 22 4.24 -10.64 6.67
CA SER A 22 4.23 -9.29 6.09
C SER A 22 3.55 -8.28 7.01
N THR A 23 2.48 -8.65 7.71
CA THR A 23 1.79 -7.83 8.71
C THR A 23 2.71 -7.55 9.89
N ILE A 24 3.40 -8.56 10.43
CA ILE A 24 4.37 -8.36 11.52
C ILE A 24 5.45 -7.36 11.08
N PHE A 25 6.01 -7.54 9.89
CA PHE A 25 6.98 -6.61 9.33
C PHE A 25 6.41 -5.19 9.16
N TYR A 26 5.20 -5.06 8.61
CA TYR A 26 4.55 -3.78 8.36
C TYR A 26 4.29 -3.04 9.67
N VAL A 27 3.71 -3.71 10.68
CA VAL A 27 3.47 -3.13 12.01
C VAL A 27 4.78 -2.65 12.65
N LEU A 28 5.83 -3.47 12.65
CA LEU A 28 7.14 -3.07 13.17
C LEU A 28 7.70 -1.85 12.44
N LEU A 29 7.55 -1.80 11.11
CA LEU A 29 7.99 -0.66 10.31
C LEU A 29 7.20 0.61 10.67
N LEU A 30 5.87 0.53 10.80
CA LEU A 30 5.05 1.68 11.19
C LEU A 30 5.41 2.21 12.58
N ILE A 31 5.65 1.31 13.55
CA ILE A 31 6.12 1.67 14.88
C ILE A 31 7.48 2.39 14.78
N PHE A 32 8.42 1.86 14.00
CA PHE A 32 9.71 2.49 13.78
C PHE A 32 9.59 3.89 13.15
N LEU A 33 8.82 4.03 12.07
CA LEU A 33 8.64 5.31 11.38
C LEU A 33 8.04 6.37 12.32
N THR A 34 7.03 5.98 13.09
CA THR A 34 6.34 6.86 14.04
C THR A 34 7.27 7.27 15.19
N SER A 35 7.94 6.29 15.81
CA SER A 35 8.77 6.52 17.00
C SER A 35 10.12 7.18 16.71
N LYS A 36 10.71 6.99 15.52
CA LYS A 36 12.09 7.44 15.21
C LYS A 36 12.21 8.45 14.08
N LEU A 37 11.30 8.48 13.11
CA LEU A 37 11.42 9.44 12.01
C LEU A 37 10.50 10.64 12.20
N ILE A 38 9.27 10.42 12.69
CA ILE A 38 8.32 11.50 12.92
C ILE A 38 8.62 12.24 14.24
N SER A 39 9.01 11.51 15.29
CA SER A 39 9.22 12.08 16.64
C SER A 39 10.54 12.84 16.81
N THR A 40 11.58 12.55 16.03
CA THR A 40 12.95 13.01 16.34
C THR A 40 13.41 14.25 15.56
N SER A 41 12.52 14.90 14.80
CA SER A 41 12.81 16.11 14.00
C SER A 41 14.05 15.98 13.08
N ASP A 42 14.33 14.77 12.60
CA ASP A 42 15.49 14.51 11.76
C ASP A 42 15.28 15.19 10.39
N LYS A 43 16.08 16.23 10.12
CA LYS A 43 15.93 17.12 8.95
C LYS A 43 16.30 16.47 7.61
N THR A 44 16.76 15.22 7.64
CA THR A 44 17.36 14.55 6.47
C THR A 44 16.34 13.95 5.51
N ILE A 45 15.09 13.73 5.93
CA ILE A 45 14.02 13.17 5.08
C ILE A 45 12.71 13.93 5.32
N SER A 46 11.91 14.18 4.28
CA SER A 46 10.64 14.91 4.42
C SER A 46 9.67 14.17 5.33
N LYS A 47 9.36 14.79 6.47
CA LYS A 47 8.41 14.27 7.48
C LYS A 47 7.04 13.99 6.87
N GLU A 48 6.67 14.78 5.88
CA GLU A 48 5.38 14.80 5.21
C GLU A 48 5.11 13.50 4.44
N PHE A 49 6.11 12.96 3.76
CA PHE A 49 6.00 11.68 3.05
C PHE A 49 5.75 10.52 4.02
N PHE A 50 6.44 10.52 5.16
CA PHE A 50 6.23 9.48 6.18
C PHE A 50 4.88 9.59 6.87
N VAL A 51 4.35 10.80 7.04
CA VAL A 51 2.99 10.96 7.57
C VAL A 51 1.96 10.33 6.63
N LEU A 52 2.07 10.58 5.31
CA LEU A 52 1.22 9.91 4.32
C LEU A 52 1.38 8.39 4.40
N PHE A 53 2.62 7.92 4.40
CA PHE A 53 2.94 6.50 4.44
C PHE A 53 2.35 5.81 5.68
N VAL A 54 2.48 6.42 6.86
CA VAL A 54 1.98 5.87 8.11
C VAL A 54 0.46 5.86 8.13
N ILE A 55 -0.19 6.94 7.71
CA ILE A 55 -1.65 7.02 7.69
C ILE A 55 -2.23 6.00 6.71
N SER A 56 -1.71 5.95 5.48
CA SER A 56 -2.10 4.93 4.50
C SER A 56 -1.85 3.52 5.04
N GLY A 57 -0.70 3.27 5.67
CA GLY A 57 -0.40 1.96 6.22
C GLY A 57 -1.29 1.53 7.38
N VAL A 58 -1.82 2.46 8.18
CA VAL A 58 -2.85 2.13 9.17
C VAL A 58 -4.13 1.67 8.48
N PHE A 59 -4.57 2.38 7.44
CA PHE A 59 -5.76 1.97 6.67
C PHE A 59 -5.55 0.64 5.95
N ASP A 60 -4.36 0.40 5.38
CA ASP A 60 -4.00 -0.87 4.74
C ASP A 60 -4.12 -2.06 5.72
N LEU A 61 -3.68 -1.87 6.98
CA LEU A 61 -3.79 -2.90 8.01
C LEU A 61 -5.22 -3.14 8.47
N ILE A 62 -6.04 -2.08 8.58
CA ILE A 62 -7.46 -2.22 8.93
C ILE A 62 -8.20 -2.95 7.81
N PHE A 63 -7.96 -2.56 6.55
CA PHE A 63 -8.47 -3.25 5.37
C PHE A 63 -8.12 -4.73 5.40
N LEU A 64 -6.84 -5.09 5.63
CA LEU A 64 -6.43 -6.49 5.67
C LEU A 64 -7.20 -7.31 6.72
N ILE A 65 -7.38 -6.78 7.93
CA ILE A 65 -8.11 -7.48 9.00
C ILE A 65 -9.55 -7.75 8.56
N GLU A 66 -10.20 -6.73 8.00
CA GLU A 66 -11.59 -6.82 7.58
C GLU A 66 -11.77 -7.73 6.36
N GLU A 67 -10.88 -7.63 5.38
CA GLU A 67 -10.83 -8.50 4.19
C GLU A 67 -10.66 -9.98 4.57
N TYR A 68 -9.89 -10.26 5.61
CA TYR A 68 -9.76 -11.62 6.15
C TYR A 68 -11.07 -12.15 6.72
N ILE A 69 -11.76 -11.34 7.52
CA ILE A 69 -13.01 -11.72 8.17
C ILE A 69 -14.11 -11.90 7.14
N ASN A 70 -14.18 -11.02 6.14
CA ASN A 70 -15.32 -10.95 5.22
C ASN A 70 -15.13 -11.73 3.92
N PHE A 71 -13.91 -11.90 3.41
CA PHE A 71 -13.71 -12.49 2.09
C PHE A 71 -12.76 -13.66 2.10
N ARG A 72 -11.55 -13.50 2.64
CA ARG A 72 -10.52 -14.53 2.49
C ARG A 72 -10.89 -15.83 3.19
N ILE A 73 -11.27 -15.78 4.48
CA ILE A 73 -11.66 -16.98 5.22
C ILE A 73 -12.88 -17.67 4.56
N PRO A 74 -13.97 -16.95 4.20
CA PRO A 74 -15.08 -17.51 3.42
C PRO A 74 -14.66 -18.14 2.09
N GLN A 75 -13.80 -17.46 1.33
CA GLN A 75 -13.29 -17.94 0.04
C GLN A 75 -12.36 -19.15 0.20
N PHE A 76 -11.81 -19.40 1.39
CA PHE A 76 -11.06 -20.62 1.68
C PHE A 76 -11.98 -21.78 2.06
N ALA A 77 -13.30 -21.58 2.05
CA ALA A 77 -14.33 -22.50 2.52
C ALA A 77 -14.18 -22.84 4.02
N TRP A 78 -13.64 -21.92 4.82
CA TRP A 78 -13.42 -22.13 6.25
C TRP A 78 -14.59 -21.60 7.07
N PHE A 79 -14.93 -22.32 8.14
CA PHE A 79 -16.03 -22.01 9.06
C PHE A 79 -17.41 -21.80 8.39
N PRO A 80 -17.86 -22.70 7.50
CA PRO A 80 -19.11 -22.52 6.76
C PRO A 80 -20.34 -22.36 7.67
N ASP A 81 -20.40 -23.06 8.80
CA ASP A 81 -21.51 -22.92 9.75
C ASP A 81 -21.58 -21.51 10.36
N PHE A 82 -20.43 -20.89 10.64
CA PHE A 82 -20.39 -19.52 11.13
C PHE A 82 -20.90 -18.57 10.05
N TYR A 83 -20.34 -18.66 8.84
CA TYR A 83 -20.68 -17.71 7.77
C TYR A 83 -22.12 -17.88 7.28
N MET A 84 -22.58 -19.11 7.05
CA MET A 84 -23.89 -19.37 6.46
C MET A 84 -25.05 -19.32 7.46
N ASN A 85 -24.83 -19.69 8.74
CA ASN A 85 -25.92 -19.79 9.72
C ASN A 85 -25.94 -18.65 10.74
N SER A 86 -24.80 -18.02 11.02
CA SER A 86 -24.70 -16.97 12.06
C SER A 86 -24.39 -15.61 11.45
N TYR A 87 -23.29 -15.49 10.73
CA TYR A 87 -22.81 -14.20 10.22
C TYR A 87 -23.72 -13.67 9.13
N ARG A 88 -24.13 -14.50 8.16
CA ARG A 88 -25.08 -14.17 7.08
C ARG A 88 -26.31 -13.36 7.53
N TYR A 89 -26.87 -13.70 8.69
CA TYR A 89 -28.08 -13.05 9.23
C TYR A 89 -27.79 -11.93 10.23
N SER A 90 -26.51 -11.61 10.44
CA SER A 90 -26.11 -10.53 11.33
C SER A 90 -26.30 -9.17 10.67
N ILE A 91 -26.55 -8.15 11.51
CA ILE A 91 -26.63 -6.75 11.06
C ILE A 91 -25.30 -6.20 10.50
N TYR A 92 -24.21 -6.97 10.60
CA TYR A 92 -22.87 -6.53 10.25
C TYR A 92 -22.48 -6.90 8.81
N VAL A 93 -23.15 -7.84 8.14
CA VAL A 93 -22.75 -8.32 6.81
C VAL A 93 -22.72 -7.18 5.79
N GLY A 94 -23.85 -6.50 5.61
CA GLY A 94 -23.96 -5.37 4.68
C GLY A 94 -22.95 -4.27 4.97
N PRO A 95 -22.91 -3.72 6.21
CA PRO A 95 -21.92 -2.71 6.57
C PRO A 95 -20.47 -3.13 6.40
N CYS A 96 -20.09 -4.36 6.77
CA CYS A 96 -18.71 -4.81 6.59
C CYS A 96 -18.36 -4.99 5.11
N PHE A 97 -19.28 -5.55 4.32
CA PHE A 97 -19.10 -5.66 2.87
C PHE A 97 -18.88 -4.29 2.23
N THR A 98 -19.75 -3.33 2.54
CA THR A 98 -19.65 -1.96 2.04
C THR A 98 -18.34 -1.29 2.51
N TYR A 99 -17.87 -1.61 3.72
CA TYR A 99 -16.60 -1.12 4.23
C TYR A 99 -15.38 -1.67 3.47
N SER A 100 -15.35 -2.97 3.13
CA SER A 100 -14.26 -3.54 2.32
C SER A 100 -14.15 -2.83 0.98
N ILE A 101 -15.28 -2.67 0.28
CA ILE A 101 -15.31 -1.98 -1.01
C ILE A 101 -14.89 -0.51 -0.86
N ALA A 102 -15.36 0.18 0.16
CA ALA A 102 -14.94 1.54 0.46
C ALA A 102 -13.42 1.64 0.72
N SER A 103 -12.85 0.63 1.38
CA SER A 103 -11.42 0.56 1.69
C SER A 103 -10.57 0.30 0.44
N LEU A 104 -11.04 -0.52 -0.50
CA LEU A 104 -10.41 -0.68 -1.81
C LEU A 104 -10.36 0.65 -2.58
N ILE A 105 -11.49 1.36 -2.64
CA ILE A 105 -11.56 2.71 -3.22
C ILE A 105 -10.56 3.64 -2.53
N LEU A 106 -10.47 3.60 -1.19
CA LEU A 106 -9.54 4.41 -0.41
C LEU A 106 -8.08 4.14 -0.78
N ILE A 107 -7.69 2.87 -0.92
CA ILE A 107 -6.34 2.45 -1.33
C ILE A 107 -6.02 2.99 -2.73
N GLY A 108 -6.97 2.88 -3.66
CA GLY A 108 -6.87 3.46 -5.00
C GLY A 108 -6.63 4.97 -4.95
N LEU A 109 -7.48 5.72 -4.27
CA LEU A 109 -7.38 7.18 -4.17
C LEU A 109 -6.10 7.65 -3.43
N ASN A 110 -5.66 6.92 -2.40
CA ASN A 110 -4.40 7.19 -1.71
C ASN A 110 -3.18 7.04 -2.64
N SER A 111 -3.24 6.15 -3.63
CA SER A 111 -2.17 6.03 -4.62
C SER A 111 -2.03 7.27 -5.52
N VAL A 112 -3.13 7.97 -5.77
CA VAL A 112 -3.13 9.26 -6.47
C VAL A 112 -2.35 10.28 -5.64
N ASN A 113 -2.61 10.37 -4.34
CA ASN A 113 -1.86 11.25 -3.44
C ASN A 113 -0.36 10.96 -3.45
N VAL A 114 0.03 9.68 -3.38
CA VAL A 114 1.44 9.28 -3.45
C VAL A 114 2.06 9.71 -4.78
N SER A 115 1.35 9.54 -5.90
CA SER A 115 1.82 9.93 -7.22
C SER A 115 1.98 11.45 -7.36
N ILE A 116 1.02 12.25 -6.89
CA ILE A 116 1.11 13.72 -6.85
C ILE A 116 2.28 14.16 -5.96
N ASN A 117 2.49 13.47 -4.83
CA ASN A 117 3.60 13.75 -3.92
C ASN A 117 4.95 13.61 -4.61
N ARG A 118 5.13 12.57 -5.44
CA ARG A 118 6.36 12.39 -6.20
C ARG A 118 6.50 13.40 -7.33
N LEU A 119 5.42 13.69 -8.05
CA LEU A 119 5.43 14.70 -9.12
C LEU A 119 5.88 16.06 -8.59
N THR A 120 5.30 16.50 -7.48
CA THR A 120 5.60 17.81 -6.88
C THR A 120 7.00 17.87 -6.28
N ALA A 121 7.53 16.75 -5.75
CA ALA A 121 8.93 16.67 -5.30
C ALA A 121 9.92 16.92 -6.46
N ILE A 122 9.61 16.42 -7.66
CA ILE A 122 10.48 16.53 -8.84
C ILE A 122 10.30 17.86 -9.56
N LEU A 123 9.06 18.29 -9.78
CA LEU A 123 8.76 19.52 -10.52
C LEU A 123 9.01 20.78 -9.68
N TYR A 124 8.72 20.73 -8.39
CA TYR A 124 8.72 21.90 -7.51
C TYR A 124 9.47 21.66 -6.20
N PRO A 125 10.75 21.26 -6.22
CA PRO A 125 11.50 20.88 -5.01
C PRO A 125 11.55 22.00 -3.96
N ILE A 126 11.64 23.27 -4.39
CA ILE A 126 11.66 24.44 -3.48
C ILE A 126 10.30 24.66 -2.81
N LYS A 127 9.19 24.37 -3.51
CA LYS A 127 7.83 24.54 -2.99
C LYS A 127 7.26 23.26 -2.36
N TYR A 128 8.00 22.15 -2.40
CA TYR A 128 7.51 20.85 -1.93
C TYR A 128 7.06 20.91 -0.47
N SER A 129 7.88 21.51 0.41
CA SER A 129 7.55 21.66 1.82
C SER A 129 6.32 22.55 2.03
N LEU A 130 6.08 23.55 1.18
CA LEU A 130 4.88 24.39 1.24
C LEU A 130 3.62 23.62 0.81
N ILE A 131 3.72 22.80 -0.23
CA ILE A 131 2.60 21.99 -0.75
C ILE A 131 2.22 20.89 0.25
N TRP A 132 3.22 20.26 0.87
CA TRP A 132 3.00 19.06 1.70
C TRP A 132 3.00 19.32 3.21
N SER A 133 2.93 20.57 3.67
CA SER A 133 2.89 20.89 5.10
C SER A 133 1.54 21.45 5.57
N GLY A 134 1.36 21.47 6.89
CA GLY A 134 0.28 22.19 7.56
C GLY A 134 -1.12 21.75 7.12
N LEU A 135 -1.95 22.71 6.71
CA LEU A 135 -3.32 22.47 6.27
C LEU A 135 -3.39 21.72 4.93
N ASN A 136 -2.47 21.99 4.01
CA ASN A 136 -2.47 21.33 2.70
C ASN A 136 -2.29 19.82 2.82
N LEU A 137 -1.38 19.37 3.69
CA LEU A 137 -1.21 17.95 4.00
C LEU A 137 -2.49 17.31 4.54
N LYS A 138 -3.15 17.99 5.49
CA LYS A 138 -4.40 17.51 6.09
C LYS A 138 -5.51 17.39 5.05
N LEU A 139 -5.65 18.37 4.15
CA LEU A 139 -6.62 18.33 3.05
C LEU A 139 -6.32 17.20 2.06
N LEU A 140 -5.04 17.02 1.72
CA LEU A 140 -4.59 15.94 0.83
C LEU A 140 -4.86 14.55 1.44
N ILE A 141 -4.70 14.40 2.76
CA ILE A 141 -5.06 13.16 3.48
C ILE A 141 -6.58 12.99 3.60
N ALA A 142 -7.32 14.08 3.80
CA ALA A 142 -8.75 14.02 4.09
C ALA A 142 -9.62 13.72 2.87
N TRP A 143 -9.27 14.19 1.67
CA TRP A 143 -10.16 14.05 0.52
C TRP A 143 -10.47 12.59 0.11
N PRO A 144 -9.53 11.62 0.09
CA PRO A 144 -9.86 10.23 -0.20
C PRO A 144 -10.81 9.65 0.85
N ILE A 145 -10.54 9.98 2.12
CA ILE A 145 -11.36 9.55 3.26
C ILE A 145 -12.78 10.10 3.09
N LEU A 146 -12.94 11.39 2.75
CA LEU A 146 -14.26 11.98 2.54
C LEU A 146 -15.04 11.30 1.41
N VAL A 147 -14.39 11.01 0.26
CA VAL A 147 -15.03 10.29 -0.84
C VAL A 147 -15.51 8.91 -0.38
N THR A 148 -14.66 8.18 0.34
CA THR A 148 -14.98 6.81 0.81
C THR A 148 -16.03 6.80 1.92
N ILE A 149 -16.07 7.83 2.77
CA ILE A 149 -17.12 8.05 3.77
C ILE A 149 -18.47 8.29 3.06
N ILE A 150 -18.51 9.14 2.03
CA ILE A 150 -19.74 9.40 1.27
C ILE A 150 -20.23 8.11 0.62
N PHE A 151 -19.34 7.36 -0.03
CA PHE A 151 -19.66 6.05 -0.60
C PHE A 151 -20.23 5.10 0.47
N PHE A 152 -19.52 4.95 1.59
CA PHE A 152 -19.91 4.06 2.68
C PHE A 152 -21.31 4.39 3.23
N PHE A 153 -21.58 5.65 3.57
CA PHE A 153 -22.88 6.05 4.09
C PHE A 153 -24.01 5.97 3.05
N SER A 154 -23.68 6.01 1.76
CA SER A 154 -24.67 5.81 0.69
C SER A 154 -25.16 4.37 0.59
N PHE A 155 -24.34 3.40 1.00
CA PHE A 155 -24.60 1.97 0.83
C PHE A 155 -24.55 1.15 2.14
N ILE A 156 -24.36 1.77 3.30
CA ILE A 156 -24.30 1.06 4.60
C ILE A 156 -25.58 0.27 4.92
N GLN A 157 -26.73 0.73 4.44
CA GLN A 157 -28.03 0.06 4.65
C GLN A 157 -28.30 -1.05 3.62
N ALA A 158 -27.41 -1.26 2.64
CA ALA A 158 -27.56 -2.32 1.67
C ALA A 158 -27.48 -3.69 2.36
N VAL A 159 -28.43 -4.58 2.04
CA VAL A 159 -28.49 -5.92 2.62
C VAL A 159 -27.50 -6.82 1.88
N GLY A 160 -26.45 -7.23 2.60
CA GLY A 160 -25.49 -8.22 2.12
C GLY A 160 -25.93 -9.64 2.47
N ASP A 161 -25.48 -10.60 1.68
CA ASP A 161 -25.76 -12.01 1.82
C ASP A 161 -24.52 -12.85 1.49
N TYR A 162 -24.52 -14.12 1.91
CA TYR A 162 -23.50 -15.11 1.58
C TYR A 162 -24.08 -16.23 0.73
N GLY A 163 -23.42 -16.51 -0.39
CA GLY A 163 -23.62 -17.70 -1.21
C GLY A 163 -22.50 -18.71 -1.00
N ILE A 164 -22.76 -19.96 -1.38
CA ILE A 164 -21.78 -21.04 -1.42
C ILE A 164 -21.72 -21.62 -2.83
N ASP A 165 -20.53 -21.85 -3.36
CA ASP A 165 -20.31 -22.53 -4.63
C ASP A 165 -20.39 -24.05 -4.41
N ASP A 166 -21.31 -24.71 -5.11
CA ASP A 166 -21.55 -26.15 -4.99
C ASP A 166 -20.36 -27.01 -5.44
N GLY A 167 -19.44 -26.46 -6.23
CA GLY A 167 -18.31 -27.17 -6.83
C GLY A 167 -17.10 -27.28 -5.90
N ASP A 168 -16.73 -26.18 -5.23
CA ASP A 168 -15.53 -26.12 -4.38
C ASP A 168 -15.80 -25.67 -2.94
N GLY A 169 -17.05 -25.37 -2.59
CA GLY A 169 -17.47 -24.97 -1.25
C GLY A 169 -17.06 -23.55 -0.86
N ARG A 170 -16.49 -22.78 -1.80
CA ARG A 170 -16.11 -21.38 -1.54
C ARG A 170 -17.36 -20.57 -1.27
N MET A 171 -17.25 -19.69 -0.28
CA MET A 171 -18.31 -18.75 0.04
C MET A 171 -17.99 -17.39 -0.56
N TYR A 172 -19.01 -16.71 -1.08
CA TYR A 172 -18.91 -15.39 -1.68
C TYR A 172 -19.97 -14.46 -1.11
N GLN A 173 -19.63 -13.17 -1.02
CA GLN A 173 -20.58 -12.15 -0.60
C GLN A 173 -21.27 -11.52 -1.81
N ILE A 174 -22.54 -11.17 -1.65
CA ILE A 174 -23.34 -10.50 -2.66
C ILE A 174 -24.37 -9.58 -1.98
N TYR A 175 -24.70 -8.45 -2.61
CA TYR A 175 -25.88 -7.70 -2.17
C TYR A 175 -27.15 -8.35 -2.71
N THR A 176 -28.18 -8.47 -1.87
CA THR A 176 -29.44 -9.13 -2.27
C THR A 176 -30.18 -8.37 -3.35
N ASP A 177 -30.05 -7.04 -3.36
CA ASP A 177 -30.58 -6.19 -4.43
C ASP A 177 -29.57 -6.14 -5.58
N GLU A 178 -29.98 -6.69 -6.73
CA GLU A 178 -29.13 -6.78 -7.93
C GLU A 178 -28.70 -5.40 -8.45
N TRP A 179 -29.58 -4.40 -8.40
CA TRP A 179 -29.26 -3.05 -8.86
C TRP A 179 -28.21 -2.41 -7.94
N VAL A 180 -28.37 -2.58 -6.62
CA VAL A 180 -27.38 -2.11 -5.63
C VAL A 180 -26.05 -2.83 -5.82
N ASN A 181 -26.06 -4.15 -6.04
CA ASN A 181 -24.85 -4.91 -6.32
C ASN A 181 -24.12 -4.34 -7.56
N GLN A 182 -24.83 -4.19 -8.67
CA GLN A 182 -24.26 -3.70 -9.93
C GLN A 182 -23.70 -2.28 -9.80
N ILE A 183 -24.44 -1.34 -9.20
CA ILE A 183 -23.97 0.04 -9.08
C ILE A 183 -22.72 0.15 -8.19
N ILE A 184 -22.66 -0.61 -7.09
CA ILE A 184 -21.49 -0.66 -6.21
C ILE A 184 -20.26 -1.16 -6.97
N TRP A 185 -20.40 -2.26 -7.71
CA TRP A 185 -19.30 -2.81 -8.52
C TRP A 185 -18.86 -1.84 -9.63
N TYR A 186 -19.79 -1.17 -10.32
CA TYR A 186 -19.44 -0.15 -11.32
C TYR A 186 -18.76 1.07 -10.70
N LEU A 187 -19.14 1.48 -9.49
CA LEU A 187 -18.47 2.56 -8.76
C LEU A 187 -17.05 2.17 -8.35
N LEU A 188 -16.84 0.95 -7.87
CA LEU A 188 -15.51 0.41 -7.55
C LEU A 188 -14.62 0.44 -8.79
N ILE A 189 -15.03 -0.22 -9.88
CA ILE A 189 -14.25 -0.27 -11.12
C ILE A 189 -14.05 1.14 -11.70
N GLY A 190 -15.09 1.97 -11.71
CA GLY A 190 -15.00 3.35 -12.18
C GLY A 190 -13.95 4.15 -11.40
N SER A 191 -13.92 4.00 -10.08
CA SER A 191 -12.94 4.67 -9.22
C SER A 191 -11.51 4.19 -9.48
N HIS A 192 -11.31 2.89 -9.69
CA HIS A 192 -10.01 2.31 -10.01
C HIS A 192 -9.56 2.68 -11.43
N ALA A 193 -10.47 2.72 -12.40
CA ALA A 193 -10.18 3.19 -13.75
C ALA A 193 -9.72 4.65 -13.74
N ILE A 194 -10.43 5.54 -13.03
CA ILE A 194 -10.03 6.93 -12.85
C ILE A 194 -8.65 7.01 -12.16
N THR A 195 -8.44 6.22 -11.11
CA THR A 195 -7.16 6.14 -10.39
C THR A 195 -6.02 5.76 -11.32
N VAL A 196 -6.17 4.69 -12.10
CA VAL A 196 -5.18 4.22 -13.09
C VAL A 196 -4.88 5.31 -14.12
N LEU A 197 -5.91 5.98 -14.64
CA LEU A 197 -5.74 7.07 -15.61
C LEU A 197 -4.94 8.24 -15.01
N LEU A 198 -5.28 8.67 -13.79
CA LEU A 198 -4.59 9.77 -13.09
C LEU A 198 -3.14 9.39 -12.76
N VAL A 199 -2.93 8.24 -12.12
CA VAL A 199 -1.60 7.74 -11.73
C VAL A 199 -0.73 7.50 -12.97
N GLY A 200 -1.29 6.90 -14.03
CA GLY A 200 -0.59 6.68 -15.29
C GLY A 200 -0.16 7.99 -15.95
N THR A 201 -1.07 8.97 -15.99
CA THR A 201 -0.77 10.31 -16.51
C THR A 201 0.35 10.98 -15.71
N ILE A 202 0.26 10.97 -14.38
CA ILE A 202 1.27 11.54 -13.49
C ILE A 202 2.63 10.85 -13.68
N ASN A 203 2.66 9.52 -13.70
CA ASN A 203 3.88 8.75 -13.91
C ASN A 203 4.51 9.05 -15.28
N TYR A 204 3.71 9.19 -16.33
CA TYR A 204 4.19 9.61 -17.65
C TYR A 204 4.88 10.99 -17.58
N TYR A 205 4.25 11.97 -16.93
CA TYR A 205 4.86 13.30 -16.73
C TYR A 205 6.16 13.24 -15.95
N VAL A 206 6.18 12.49 -14.83
CA VAL A 206 7.39 12.31 -14.01
C VAL A 206 8.55 11.76 -14.85
N VAL A 207 8.32 10.72 -15.63
CA VAL A 207 9.35 10.11 -16.49
C VAL A 207 9.80 11.07 -17.58
N SER A 208 8.87 11.76 -18.23
CA SER A 208 9.17 12.75 -19.27
C SER A 208 10.08 13.86 -18.73
N GLN A 209 9.77 14.36 -17.54
CA GLN A 209 10.58 15.39 -16.88
C GLN A 209 11.96 14.87 -16.51
N MET A 210 12.05 13.69 -15.89
CA MET A 210 13.35 13.07 -15.59
C MET A 210 14.22 12.89 -16.83
N ARG A 211 13.65 12.46 -17.96
CA ARG A 211 14.38 12.33 -19.23
C ARG A 211 14.90 13.67 -19.74
N LYS A 212 14.07 14.72 -19.73
CA LYS A 212 14.47 16.08 -20.13
C LYS A 212 15.61 16.63 -19.28
N ILE A 213 15.55 16.40 -17.96
CA ILE A 213 16.59 16.86 -17.05
C ILE A 213 17.89 16.06 -17.29
N SER A 214 17.79 14.74 -17.54
CA SER A 214 18.96 13.92 -17.90
C SER A 214 19.60 14.32 -19.23
N SER A 215 18.81 14.70 -20.25
CA SER A 215 19.32 15.01 -21.59
C SER A 215 19.94 16.40 -21.72
N THR A 216 19.55 17.35 -20.86
CA THR A 216 20.03 18.74 -20.93
C THR A 216 21.42 18.92 -20.30
N GLY A 217 22.01 17.89 -19.70
CA GLY A 217 23.35 17.93 -19.12
C GLY A 217 23.54 18.97 -18.01
N LYS A 218 22.47 19.69 -17.61
CA LYS A 218 22.47 20.58 -16.47
C LYS A 218 22.71 19.72 -15.25
N VAL A 219 23.93 19.81 -14.71
CA VAL A 219 24.39 19.14 -13.50
C VAL A 219 23.29 19.26 -12.45
N LEU A 220 22.58 18.16 -12.22
CA LEU A 220 21.61 17.97 -11.15
C LEU A 220 22.35 18.23 -9.84
N THR A 221 22.20 19.42 -9.27
CA THR A 221 22.47 19.57 -7.84
C THR A 221 21.28 19.11 -7.00
N ASN A 222 20.10 18.88 -7.60
CA ASN A 222 18.85 18.76 -6.83
C ASN A 222 18.05 17.46 -6.95
N ILE A 223 18.25 16.59 -7.96
CA ILE A 223 17.55 15.29 -7.98
C ILE A 223 18.43 14.26 -7.29
N THR A 224 17.93 13.73 -6.18
CA THR A 224 18.66 12.76 -5.38
C THR A 224 18.48 11.34 -5.93
N LYS A 225 19.41 10.43 -5.61
CA LYS A 225 19.23 8.99 -5.91
C LYS A 225 17.91 8.46 -5.33
N THR A 226 17.49 9.02 -4.20
CA THR A 226 16.24 8.72 -3.51
C THR A 226 15.01 9.08 -4.35
N ASP A 227 15.05 10.17 -5.11
CA ASP A 227 13.93 10.56 -5.98
C ASP A 227 13.73 9.58 -7.14
N ILE A 228 14.82 9.16 -7.80
CA ILE A 228 14.78 8.16 -8.88
C ILE A 228 14.16 6.85 -8.38
N VAL A 229 14.57 6.46 -7.19
CA VAL A 229 14.11 5.28 -6.50
C VAL A 229 12.60 5.37 -6.22
N PHE A 230 12.12 6.51 -5.72
CA PHE A 230 10.69 6.73 -5.49
C PHE A 230 9.86 6.85 -6.78
N VAL A 231 10.45 7.24 -7.91
CA VAL A 231 9.76 7.16 -9.22
C VAL A 231 9.58 5.71 -9.65
N LYS A 232 10.60 4.86 -9.46
CA LYS A 232 10.46 3.42 -9.74
C LYS A 232 9.39 2.79 -8.86
N TYR A 233 9.31 3.21 -7.59
CA TYR A 233 8.24 2.82 -6.69
C TYR A 233 6.85 3.11 -7.30
N THR A 234 6.60 4.35 -7.75
CA THR A 234 5.26 4.71 -8.29
C THR A 234 4.94 4.03 -9.61
N GLN A 235 5.95 3.67 -10.40
CA GLN A 235 5.79 2.89 -11.62
C GLN A 235 5.38 1.44 -11.33
N VAL A 236 6.06 0.78 -10.39
CA VAL A 236 5.70 -0.61 -10.03
C VAL A 236 4.33 -0.64 -9.36
N TYR A 237 4.03 0.33 -8.48
CA TYR A 237 2.70 0.46 -7.91
C TYR A 237 1.62 0.65 -8.97
N PHE A 238 1.87 1.50 -9.98
CA PHE A 238 0.94 1.67 -11.10
C PHE A 238 0.67 0.36 -11.85
N VAL A 239 1.70 -0.46 -12.08
CA VAL A 239 1.53 -1.77 -12.72
C VAL A 239 0.65 -2.68 -11.86
N ILE A 240 0.85 -2.70 -10.53
CA ILE A 240 0.02 -3.49 -9.61
C ILE A 240 -1.45 -3.07 -9.73
N VAL A 241 -1.75 -1.77 -9.61
CA VAL A 241 -3.14 -1.26 -9.71
C VAL A 241 -3.75 -1.52 -11.09
N LEU A 242 -2.95 -1.44 -12.17
CA LEU A 242 -3.42 -1.77 -13.52
C LEU A 242 -3.83 -3.25 -13.64
N PHE A 243 -3.05 -4.16 -13.05
CA PHE A 243 -3.43 -5.58 -12.97
C PHE A 243 -4.69 -5.77 -12.12
N THR A 244 -4.85 -5.01 -11.03
CA THR A 244 -6.04 -5.07 -10.16
C THR A 244 -7.29 -4.72 -10.96
N LEU A 245 -7.28 -3.58 -11.64
CA LEU A 245 -8.37 -3.16 -12.51
C LEU A 245 -8.66 -4.20 -13.60
N GLY A 246 -7.62 -4.79 -14.20
CA GLY A 246 -7.78 -5.84 -15.20
C GLY A 246 -8.51 -7.07 -14.67
N LEU A 247 -8.18 -7.52 -13.45
CA LEU A 247 -8.85 -8.64 -12.79
C LEU A 247 -10.30 -8.31 -12.41
N GLU A 248 -10.56 -7.11 -11.88
CA GLU A 248 -11.92 -6.67 -11.56
C GLU A 248 -12.81 -6.63 -12.81
N CYS A 249 -12.28 -6.10 -13.92
CA CYS A 249 -12.98 -6.12 -15.20
C CYS A 249 -13.26 -7.56 -15.66
N ALA A 250 -12.29 -8.47 -15.52
CA ALA A 250 -12.47 -9.87 -15.86
C ALA A 250 -13.52 -10.56 -14.95
N GLN A 251 -13.58 -10.23 -13.67
CA GLN A 251 -14.59 -10.72 -12.74
C GLN A 251 -15.99 -10.28 -13.17
N ILE A 252 -16.22 -8.99 -13.45
CA ILE A 252 -17.54 -8.51 -13.88
C ILE A 252 -17.93 -9.13 -15.23
N ILE A 253 -17.03 -9.15 -16.20
CA ILE A 253 -17.31 -9.73 -17.53
C ILE A 253 -17.66 -11.22 -17.38
N SER A 254 -16.88 -11.98 -16.62
CA SER A 254 -17.15 -13.40 -16.41
C SER A 254 -18.45 -13.65 -15.65
N SER A 255 -18.76 -12.84 -14.64
CA SER A 255 -20.04 -12.89 -13.93
C SER A 255 -21.22 -12.64 -14.88
N ASN A 256 -21.17 -11.59 -15.68
CA ASN A 256 -22.25 -11.24 -16.63
C ASN A 256 -22.43 -12.28 -17.75
N LEU A 257 -21.37 -13.00 -18.09
CA LEU A 257 -21.42 -14.09 -19.09
C LEU A 257 -21.75 -15.46 -18.47
N GLY A 258 -21.96 -15.54 -17.15
CA GLY A 258 -22.20 -16.82 -16.45
C GLY A 258 -20.99 -17.76 -16.42
N LEU A 259 -19.77 -17.24 -16.62
CA LEU A 259 -18.52 -18.01 -16.63
C LEU A 259 -17.97 -18.17 -15.20
N ILE A 260 -18.70 -18.89 -14.36
CA ILE A 260 -18.43 -19.04 -12.91
C ILE A 260 -17.00 -19.52 -12.64
N GLY A 261 -16.49 -20.50 -13.41
CA GLY A 261 -15.12 -21.00 -13.24
C GLY A 261 -14.04 -19.93 -13.51
N VAL A 262 -14.27 -19.03 -14.47
CA VAL A 262 -13.35 -17.91 -14.74
C VAL A 262 -13.43 -16.90 -13.61
N TYR A 263 -14.63 -16.55 -13.16
CA TYR A 263 -14.86 -15.67 -12.02
C TYR A 263 -14.12 -16.16 -10.77
N ASN A 264 -14.30 -17.44 -10.40
CA ASN A 264 -13.64 -18.05 -9.23
C ASN A 264 -12.12 -18.07 -9.34
N ASN A 265 -11.58 -18.31 -10.54
CA ASN A 265 -10.14 -18.23 -10.80
C ASN A 265 -9.63 -16.80 -10.66
N CYS A 266 -10.35 -15.81 -11.21
CA CYS A 266 -10.01 -14.39 -11.04
C CYS A 266 -10.02 -14.00 -9.56
N MET A 267 -11.06 -14.38 -8.80
CA MET A 267 -11.12 -14.19 -7.34
C MET A 267 -9.92 -14.83 -6.62
N THR A 268 -9.46 -16.01 -7.06
CA THR A 268 -8.29 -16.69 -6.46
C THR A 268 -7.01 -15.89 -6.68
N VAL A 269 -6.79 -15.40 -7.91
CA VAL A 269 -5.64 -14.55 -8.25
C VAL A 269 -5.72 -13.20 -7.54
N TYR A 270 -6.93 -12.67 -7.40
CA TYR A 270 -7.20 -11.39 -6.75
C TYR A 270 -6.70 -11.35 -5.30
N VAL A 271 -6.89 -12.41 -4.52
CA VAL A 271 -6.32 -12.54 -3.14
C VAL A 271 -4.81 -12.32 -3.11
N GLY A 272 -4.09 -12.96 -4.04
CA GLY A 272 -2.64 -12.81 -4.16
C GLY A 272 -2.26 -11.39 -4.58
N LEU A 273 -3.06 -10.76 -5.44
CA LEU A 273 -2.81 -9.40 -5.90
C LEU A 273 -3.07 -8.35 -4.82
N GLU A 274 -4.13 -8.48 -4.03
CA GLU A 274 -4.39 -7.63 -2.87
C GLU A 274 -3.28 -7.71 -1.83
N THR A 275 -2.76 -8.93 -1.60
CA THR A 275 -1.59 -9.14 -0.74
C THR A 275 -0.41 -8.31 -1.22
N VAL A 276 -0.14 -8.35 -2.53
CA VAL A 276 0.90 -7.52 -3.14
C VAL A 276 0.55 -6.03 -3.00
N LEU A 277 -0.70 -5.62 -3.23
CA LEU A 277 -1.15 -4.22 -3.15
C LEU A 277 -0.89 -3.62 -1.76
N VAL A 278 -1.31 -4.33 -0.69
CA VAL A 278 -1.18 -3.93 0.71
C VAL A 278 0.28 -3.88 1.16
N PHE A 279 1.06 -4.93 0.87
CA PHE A 279 2.42 -5.05 1.40
C PHE A 279 3.51 -4.48 0.48
N PHE A 280 3.20 -4.11 -0.75
CA PHE A 280 4.20 -3.52 -1.66
C PHE A 280 4.87 -2.29 -1.04
N SER A 281 4.07 -1.40 -0.44
CA SER A 281 4.52 -0.13 0.12
C SER A 281 5.63 -0.29 1.19
N PRO A 282 5.44 -1.06 2.27
CA PRO A 282 6.46 -1.23 3.32
C PRO A 282 7.71 -1.95 2.84
N PHE A 283 7.57 -3.03 2.06
CA PHE A 283 8.74 -3.74 1.54
C PHE A 283 9.55 -2.86 0.62
N THR A 284 8.88 -2.16 -0.29
CA THR A 284 9.56 -1.33 -1.26
C THR A 284 10.27 -0.16 -0.56
N LEU A 285 9.64 0.49 0.42
CA LEU A 285 10.28 1.57 1.18
C LEU A 285 11.63 1.14 1.81
N VAL A 286 11.67 -0.05 2.42
CA VAL A 286 12.89 -0.58 3.05
C VAL A 286 13.89 -1.10 2.02
N ILE A 287 13.45 -1.73 0.94
CA ILE A 287 14.36 -2.21 -0.13
C ILE A 287 15.06 -1.02 -0.80
N LEU A 288 14.31 0.03 -1.07
CA LEU A 288 14.72 1.17 -1.86
C LEU A 288 15.53 2.21 -1.07
N SER A 289 15.17 2.46 0.19
CA SER A 289 15.87 3.44 1.02
C SER A 289 16.90 2.77 1.92
N ARG A 290 18.17 2.82 1.49
CA ARG A 290 19.31 2.29 2.26
C ARG A 290 19.36 2.86 3.68
N GLU A 291 19.09 4.16 3.83
CA GLU A 291 19.14 4.83 5.14
C GLU A 291 18.03 4.34 6.07
N ILE A 292 16.78 4.25 5.57
CA ILE A 292 15.66 3.70 6.34
C ILE A 292 15.95 2.27 6.73
N ARG A 293 16.40 1.43 5.78
CA ARG A 293 16.74 0.02 6.03
C ARG A 293 17.78 -0.13 7.13
N ARG A 294 18.87 0.62 7.04
CA ARG A 294 19.96 0.57 8.03
C ARG A 294 19.42 0.93 9.43
N ARG A 295 18.73 2.07 9.53
CA ARG A 295 18.17 2.53 10.81
C ARG A 295 17.11 1.58 11.38
N PHE A 296 16.28 1.00 10.52
CA PHE A 296 15.26 0.02 10.91
C PHE A 296 15.92 -1.27 11.45
N LEU A 297 16.94 -1.80 10.77
CA LEU A 297 17.67 -2.97 11.23
C LEU A 297 18.41 -2.71 12.55
N VAL A 298 19.04 -1.54 12.70
CA VAL A 298 19.67 -1.13 13.97
C VAL A 298 18.63 -1.01 15.09
N TRP A 299 17.44 -0.45 14.79
CA TRP A 299 16.35 -0.36 15.75
C TRP A 299 15.82 -1.73 16.20
N LEU A 300 15.80 -2.72 15.30
CA LEU A 300 15.51 -4.12 15.63
C LEU A 300 16.65 -4.84 16.38
N GLY A 301 17.78 -4.18 16.64
CA GLY A 301 18.96 -4.81 17.25
C GLY A 301 19.78 -5.68 16.30
N LEU A 302 19.49 -5.65 14.99
CA LEU A 302 20.13 -6.45 13.95
C LEU A 302 21.39 -5.77 13.38
N ASN A 303 22.26 -5.27 14.26
CA ASN A 303 23.44 -4.47 13.88
C ASN A 303 24.37 -5.19 12.89
N LYS A 304 24.59 -6.50 13.07
CA LYS A 304 25.42 -7.31 12.17
C LYS A 304 24.86 -7.38 10.73
N LEU A 305 23.53 -7.36 10.58
CA LEU A 305 22.89 -7.30 9.26
C LEU A 305 23.00 -5.89 8.70
N SER A 306 22.76 -4.86 9.52
CA SER A 306 22.97 -3.46 9.15
C SER A 306 24.37 -3.20 8.59
N ASP A 307 25.42 -3.73 9.23
CA ASP A 307 26.81 -3.55 8.81
C ASP A 307 27.12 -4.23 7.47
N LYS A 308 26.50 -5.38 7.18
CA LYS A 308 26.59 -6.03 5.86
C LYS A 308 25.92 -5.22 4.76
N PHE A 309 24.89 -4.44 5.11
CA PHE A 309 24.19 -3.56 4.17
C PHE A 309 24.75 -2.13 4.13
N GLY A 310 25.71 -1.80 5.00
CA GLY A 310 26.40 -0.51 5.04
C GLY A 310 27.68 -0.55 4.23
N ASP A 311 27.84 0.36 3.27
CA ASP A 311 29.13 0.54 2.58
C ASP A 311 30.19 0.95 3.63
N SER A 312 31.34 0.26 3.59
CA SER A 312 32.53 0.49 4.43
C SER A 312 33.00 1.95 4.44
N ASN A 313 32.66 2.74 3.43
CA ASN A 313 33.01 4.16 3.33
C ASN A 313 32.31 5.06 4.38
N THR A 314 31.14 4.68 4.88
CA THR A 314 30.41 5.47 5.90
C THR A 314 31.03 5.32 7.29
N VAL A 315 31.57 4.14 7.60
CA VAL A 315 32.29 3.86 8.85
C VAL A 315 33.64 4.60 8.85
N VAL A 316 34.32 4.65 7.70
CA VAL A 316 35.59 5.40 7.53
C VAL A 316 35.37 6.92 7.67
N GLN A 317 34.25 7.48 7.20
CA GLN A 317 33.94 8.90 7.39
C GLN A 317 33.57 9.25 8.85
N ALA A 318 32.81 8.40 9.53
CA ALA A 318 32.49 8.58 10.95
C ALA A 318 33.75 8.45 11.84
N GLN A 319 34.64 7.50 11.53
CA GLN A 319 35.94 7.36 12.22
C GLN A 319 36.88 8.53 11.91
N ARG A 320 36.92 9.04 10.67
CA ARG A 320 37.71 10.25 10.33
C ARG A 320 37.21 11.49 11.07
N GLN A 321 35.89 11.69 11.18
CA GLN A 321 35.34 12.80 11.96
C GLN A 321 35.65 12.67 13.46
N ALA A 322 35.60 11.47 14.04
CA ALA A 322 36.01 11.24 15.43
C ALA A 322 37.51 11.49 15.64
N SER A 323 38.37 11.09 14.69
CA SER A 323 39.83 11.33 14.77
C SER A 323 40.20 12.82 14.63
N ASN A 324 39.45 13.59 13.84
CA ASN A 324 39.68 15.03 13.66
C ASN A 324 39.22 15.86 14.88
N VAL A 325 38.33 15.33 15.72
CA VAL A 325 37.93 15.96 16.99
C VAL A 325 38.97 15.70 18.09
N HIS A 326 39.65 14.56 18.08
CA HIS A 326 40.75 14.25 19.01
C HIS A 326 42.12 14.83 18.61
N GLY A 327 42.29 15.28 17.37
CA GLY A 327 43.55 15.88 16.88
C GLY A 327 43.72 17.38 17.14
N ARG A 328 42.74 18.07 17.72
CA ARG A 328 42.89 19.50 18.10
C ARG A 328 43.39 19.61 19.55
N THR A 329 44.70 19.39 19.73
CA THR A 329 45.42 19.90 20.90
C THR A 329 45.28 21.43 20.93
N ILE A 330 44.66 21.92 22.00
CA ILE A 330 44.54 23.34 22.33
C ILE A 330 45.97 23.87 22.56
N PRO A 331 46.45 24.89 21.83
CA PRO A 331 47.71 25.51 22.17
C PRO A 331 47.54 26.27 23.49
N THR A 332 48.20 25.79 24.54
CA THR A 332 48.39 26.50 25.79
C THR A 332 49.12 27.80 25.49
N LYS A 333 48.40 28.93 25.52
CA LYS A 333 49.03 30.25 25.60
C LYS A 333 49.60 30.39 27.01
N VAL A 334 50.92 30.31 27.10
CA VAL A 334 51.70 30.92 28.18
C VAL A 334 51.82 32.40 27.82
N ILE A 335 51.25 33.29 28.65
CA ILE A 335 51.78 34.59 29.11
C ILE A 335 51.03 34.89 30.41
#